data_AF-A0A354DGR4-F1
#
_entry.id   AF-A0A354DGR4-F1
#
_cell.length_a   1.000
_cell.length_b   1.000
_cell.length_c   1.000
_cell.angle_alpha   90.00
_cell.angle_beta   90.00
_cell.angle_gamma   90.00
#
_symmetry.space_group_name_H-M   'P 1'
#
loop_
_entity.id
_entity.type
_entity.pdbx_description
1 polymer ?
#
loop_
_entity_poly.entity_id
_entity_poly.type
_entity_poly.pdbx_seq_one_letter_code
_entity_poly.pdbx_strand_id
1 'polypeptide(L)'
;TPPCSDALIRNGVKRVVVASLDPNPLVAGRGITKLKEAGIEVVTGVLEEQSARLNEVFNTFITKQRPFVTVKTASTLDGKV
;
A
#
# COMPACT_ATOMS: atom_id res chain seq x y z
N THR A 1 -6.98 -1.02 16.31
CA THR A 1 -6.50 0.36 16.50
C THR A 1 -7.44 1.32 15.79
N PRO A 2 -7.59 2.60 16.25
CA PRO A 2 -8.39 3.60 15.52
C PRO A 2 -7.79 3.94 14.14
N PRO A 3 -8.57 4.50 13.20
CA PRO A 3 -8.06 4.89 11.87
C PRO A 3 -6.96 5.96 11.94
N CYS A 4 -5.86 5.76 11.19
CA CYS A 4 -4.74 6.71 11.15
C CYS A 4 -5.14 8.09 10.60
N SER A 5 -6.09 8.15 9.66
CA SER A 5 -6.66 9.41 9.14
C SER A 5 -7.14 10.33 10.26
N ASP A 6 -7.72 9.75 11.32
CA ASP A 6 -8.34 10.48 12.41
C ASP A 6 -7.27 11.04 13.35
N ALA A 7 -6.16 10.32 13.48
CA ALA A 7 -5.00 10.83 14.19
C ALA A 7 -4.37 12.01 13.43
N LEU A 8 -4.19 11.91 12.11
CA LEU A 8 -3.62 12.99 11.29
C LEU A 8 -4.46 14.28 11.36
N ILE A 9 -5.79 14.15 11.28
CA ILE A 9 -6.73 15.27 11.42
C ILE A 9 -6.62 15.90 12.80
N ARG A 10 -6.70 15.09 13.87
CA ARG A 10 -6.61 15.58 15.26
C ARG A 10 -5.30 16.30 15.56
N ASN A 11 -4.20 15.88 14.94
CA ASN A 11 -2.89 16.52 15.10
C ASN A 11 -2.69 17.74 14.19
N GLY A 12 -3.66 18.12 13.36
CA GLY A 12 -3.61 19.34 12.55
C GLY A 12 -2.54 19.35 11.47
N VAL A 13 -2.19 18.17 10.93
CA VAL A 13 -1.22 18.04 9.82
C VAL A 13 -1.70 18.84 8.62
N LYS A 14 -0.81 19.64 8.02
CA LYS A 14 -1.15 20.53 6.90
C LYS A 14 -1.11 19.85 5.54
N ARG A 15 -0.21 18.88 5.38
CA ARG A 15 0.02 18.18 4.12
C ARG A 15 0.31 16.71 4.36
N VAL A 16 -0.33 15.85 3.58
CA VAL A 16 -0.11 14.40 3.58
C VAL A 16 0.30 13.98 2.16
N VAL A 17 1.41 13.26 2.05
CA VAL A 17 1.88 12.69 0.80
C VAL A 17 1.69 11.18 0.87
N VAL A 18 0.94 10.62 -0.08
CA VAL A 18 0.59 9.20 -0.15
C VAL A 18 1.25 8.61 -1.38
N ALA A 19 2.05 7.54 -1.19
CA ALA A 19 2.76 6.93 -2.30
C ALA A 19 1.83 6.11 -3.20
N SER A 20 1.03 5.22 -2.63
CA SER A 20 0.06 4.38 -3.35
C SER A 20 -1.28 4.35 -2.61
N LEU A 21 -2.36 4.19 -3.37
CA LEU A 21 -3.68 3.94 -2.79
C LEU A 21 -3.77 2.53 -2.21
N ASP A 22 -4.69 2.32 -1.28
CA ASP A 22 -5.01 0.98 -0.80
C ASP A 22 -5.58 0.15 -1.98
N PRO A 23 -5.01 -1.01 -2.32
CA PRO A 23 -5.49 -1.85 -3.41
C PRO A 23 -6.84 -2.51 -3.10
N ASN A 24 -7.30 -2.50 -1.85
CA ASN A 24 -8.58 -3.08 -1.47
C ASN A 24 -9.73 -2.15 -1.90
N PRO A 25 -10.60 -2.59 -2.85
CA PRO A 25 -11.68 -1.74 -3.36
C PRO A 25 -12.69 -1.32 -2.30
N LEU A 26 -12.79 -2.04 -1.18
CA LEU A 26 -13.69 -1.69 -0.06
C LEU A 26 -13.19 -0.50 0.76
N VAL A 27 -11.90 -0.15 0.66
CA VAL A 27 -11.26 0.87 1.49
C VAL A 27 -10.59 1.97 0.69
N ALA A 28 -10.21 1.69 -0.55
CA ALA A 28 -9.53 2.59 -1.46
C ALA A 28 -10.14 4.01 -1.44
N GLY A 29 -9.31 4.99 -1.10
CA GLY A 29 -9.68 6.39 -1.12
C GLY A 29 -10.43 6.93 0.11
N ARG A 30 -11.04 6.10 0.97
CA ARG A 30 -11.84 6.60 2.12
C ARG A 30 -11.04 7.48 3.07
N GLY A 31 -9.80 7.07 3.40
CA GLY A 31 -8.92 7.88 4.24
C GLY A 31 -8.50 9.19 3.58
N ILE A 32 -8.30 9.19 2.27
CA ILE A 32 -7.92 10.39 1.49
C ILE A 32 -9.07 11.37 1.43
N THR A 33 -10.28 10.89 1.14
CA THR A 33 -11.49 11.72 1.17
C THR A 33 -11.64 12.40 2.52
N LYS A 34 -11.53 11.63 3.61
CA LYS A 34 -11.62 12.16 4.97
C LYS A 34 -10.57 13.24 5.28
N LEU A 35 -9.33 13.06 4.81
CA LEU A 35 -8.26 14.06 4.98
C LEU A 35 -8.55 15.34 4.16
N LYS A 36 -8.99 15.20 2.91
CA LYS A 36 -9.33 16.33 2.04
C LYS A 36 -10.51 17.13 2.59
N GLU A 37 -11.55 16.45 3.08
CA GLU A 37 -12.72 17.08 3.72
C GLU A 37 -12.36 17.86 4.99
N ALA A 38 -11.31 17.42 5.70
CA ALA A 38 -10.76 18.15 6.84
C ALA A 38 -9.84 19.33 6.46
N GLY A 39 -9.74 19.68 5.17
CA GLY A 39 -8.94 20.80 4.68
C GLY A 39 -7.43 20.53 4.60
N ILE A 40 -7.02 19.25 4.64
CA ILE A 40 -5.61 18.86 4.54
C ILE A 40 -5.23 18.73 3.06
N GLU A 41 -4.09 19.29 2.66
CA GLU A 41 -3.53 19.08 1.33
C GLU A 41 -3.09 17.61 1.19
N VAL A 42 -3.61 16.89 0.19
CA VAL A 42 -3.23 15.49 -0.06
C VAL A 42 -2.69 15.34 -1.47
N VAL A 43 -1.43 14.90 -1.57
CA VAL A 43 -0.77 14.54 -2.84
C VAL A 43 -0.62 13.03 -2.90
N THR A 44 -1.00 12.42 -4.02
CA THR A 44 -0.98 10.97 -4.23
C THR A 44 -0.06 10.58 -5.38
N GLY A 45 0.43 9.34 -5.39
CA GLY A 45 1.21 8.77 -6.50
C GLY A 45 2.71 9.05 -6.44
N VAL A 46 3.20 9.64 -5.33
CA VAL A 46 4.63 9.94 -5.17
C VAL A 46 5.41 8.66 -4.94
N LEU A 47 6.25 8.27 -5.90
CA LEU A 47 6.99 7.00 -5.87
C LEU A 47 6.06 5.76 -5.80
N GLU A 48 4.94 5.81 -6.53
CA GLU A 48 3.94 4.75 -6.52
C GLU A 48 4.51 3.38 -6.92
N GLU A 49 5.38 3.34 -7.94
CA GLU A 49 6.01 2.10 -8.40
C GLU A 49 6.88 1.46 -7.31
N GLN A 50 7.67 2.28 -6.60
CA GLN A 50 8.51 1.82 -5.50
C GLN A 50 7.65 1.32 -4.32
N SER A 51 6.56 2.02 -4.01
CA SER A 51 5.59 1.60 -2.98
C SER A 51 4.89 0.28 -3.36
N ALA A 52 4.54 0.13 -4.64
CA ALA A 52 3.92 -1.08 -5.16
C ALA A 52 4.88 -2.28 -5.07
N ARG A 53 6.17 -2.07 -5.36
CA ARG A 53 7.22 -3.07 -5.22
C ARG A 53 7.49 -3.43 -3.75
N LEU A 54 7.51 -2.44 -2.85
CA LEU A 54 7.66 -2.67 -1.41
C LEU A 54 6.57 -3.61 -0.87
N ASN A 55 5.36 -3.51 -1.41
CA ASN A 55 4.19 -4.28 -0.96
C ASN A 55 3.77 -5.38 -1.95
N GLU A 56 4.65 -5.86 -2.82
CA GLU A 56 4.30 -6.80 -3.91
C GLU A 56 3.52 -8.04 -3.43
N VAL A 57 3.93 -8.62 -2.30
CA VAL A 57 3.28 -9.78 -1.67
C VAL A 57 1.84 -9.46 -1.27
N PHE A 58 1.63 -8.35 -0.55
CA PHE A 58 0.31 -7.90 -0.11
C PHE A 58 -0.58 -7.51 -1.30
N ASN A 59 -0.03 -6.75 -2.24
CA ASN A 59 -0.73 -6.31 -3.44
C ASN A 59 -1.18 -7.50 -4.28
N THR A 60 -0.37 -8.56 -4.40
CA THR A 60 -0.75 -9.80 -5.08
C THR A 60 -1.92 -10.48 -4.38
N PHE A 61 -1.89 -10.59 -3.05
CA PHE A 61 -2.98 -11.19 -2.29
C PHE A 61 -4.30 -10.44 -2.51
N ILE A 62 -4.29 -9.11 -2.42
CA ILE A 62 -5.50 -8.28 -2.55
C ILE A 62 -5.99 -8.22 -4.00
N THR A 63 -5.12 -7.93 -4.95
CA THR A 63 -5.55 -7.68 -6.35
C THR A 63 -5.78 -8.96 -7.14
N LYS A 64 -5.00 -10.02 -6.89
CA LYS A 64 -5.09 -11.30 -7.61
C LYS A 64 -5.86 -12.38 -6.85
N GLN A 65 -6.30 -12.09 -5.62
CA GLN A 65 -7.07 -13.01 -4.77
C GLN A 65 -6.40 -14.38 -4.61
N ARG A 66 -5.06 -14.39 -4.54
CA ARG A 66 -4.25 -15.59 -4.37
C ARG A 66 -2.93 -15.27 -3.68
N PRO A 67 -2.29 -16.21 -2.99
CA PRO A 67 -1.00 -15.97 -2.35
C PRO A 67 0.08 -15.62 -3.38
N PHE A 68 1.01 -14.75 -2.97
CA PHE A 68 2.29 -14.61 -3.65
C PHE A 68 3.17 -15.81 -3.26
N VAL A 69 3.66 -16.56 -4.23
CA VAL A 69 4.40 -17.81 -3.98
C VAL A 69 5.82 -17.68 -4.52
N THR A 70 6.79 -17.90 -3.64
CA THR A 70 8.20 -18.04 -4.00
C THR A 70 8.60 -19.49 -3.85
N VAL A 71 9.07 -20.11 -4.93
CA VAL A 71 9.69 -21.43 -4.89
C VAL A 71 11.19 -21.26 -4.86
N LYS A 72 11.83 -21.81 -3.83
CA LYS A 72 13.29 -21.87 -3.71
C LYS A 72 13.72 -23.32 -3.88
N THR A 73 14.61 -23.57 -4.83
CA THR A 73 15.30 -24.85 -5.00
C THR A 73 16.80 -24.65 -4.90
N ALA A 74 17.53 -25.75 -4.73
CA ALA A 74 18.98 -25.79 -4.83
C ALA A 74 19.34 -26.97 -5.72
N SER A 75 20.37 -26.82 -6.54
CA SER A 75 20.88 -27.91 -7.36
C SER A 75 22.39 -27.76 -7.55
N THR A 76 23.06 -28.86 -7.88
CA THR A 76 24.41 -28.84 -8.42
C THR A 76 24.47 -28.08 -9.75
N LEU A 77 25.68 -27.80 -10.27
CA LEU A 77 25.86 -27.15 -11.58
C LEU A 77 25.27 -27.99 -12.73
N ASP A 78 25.27 -29.32 -12.62
CA ASP A 78 24.63 -30.25 -13.56
C ASP A 78 23.12 -30.47 -13.27
N GLY A 79 22.51 -29.65 -12.41
CA GLY A 79 21.05 -29.60 -12.24
C GLY A 79 20.45 -30.72 -11.39
N LYS A 80 21.24 -31.46 -10.61
CA LYS A 80 20.72 -32.46 -9.66
C LYS A 80 20.25 -31.76 -8.39
N VAL A 81 19.00 -32.05 -8.01
CA VAL A 81 18.30 -31.51 -6.83
C VAL A 81 18.55 -32.39 -5.62
#